data_AF-A0A380DJY8-F1
#
_entry.id   AF-A0A380DJY8-F1
#
_cell.length_a   1.000
_cell.length_b   1.000
_cell.length_c   1.000
_cell.angle_alpha   90.00
_cell.angle_beta   90.00
_cell.angle_gamma   90.00
#
_symmetry.space_group_name_H-M   'P 1'
#
loop_
_entity.id
_entity.type
_entity.pdbx_description
1 polymer ?
#
loop_
_entity_poly.entity_id
_entity_poly.type
_entity_poly.pdbx_seq_one_letter_code
_entity_poly.pdbx_strand_id
1 'polypeptide(L)'
;MRKVFILITLLFGYSSYSLLEARAETQNDPNISELNKSSQYTGSWHNIWYLYNSDPVNAKKIKLSDKFLSHDFIVPINNPGHYDYVKTELKDSTMASSFDGKEVDIFGVNYFDQCYFSNENIQCDSNQGGGSKKNLYVWWYNIK
;
A
#
# COMPACT_ATOMS: atom_id res chain seq x y z
N MET A 1 8.91 36.80 42.08
CA MET A 1 8.07 35.88 41.27
C MET A 1 7.97 36.27 39.79
N ARG A 2 7.77 37.55 39.44
CA ARG A 2 7.67 38.01 38.03
C ARG A 2 8.88 37.73 37.13
N LYS A 3 10.11 37.75 37.68
CA LYS A 3 11.36 37.45 36.93
C LYS A 3 11.55 35.95 36.61
N VAL A 4 10.96 35.06 37.42
CA VAL A 4 11.06 33.60 37.24
C VAL A 4 10.12 33.13 36.12
N PHE A 5 8.92 33.73 36.02
CA PHE A 5 7.97 33.45 34.95
C PHE A 5 8.50 33.80 33.56
N ILE A 6 9.23 34.92 33.42
CA ILE A 6 9.82 35.35 32.14
C ILE A 6 10.88 34.36 31.64
N LEU A 7 11.68 33.81 32.56
CA LEU A 7 12.72 32.83 32.23
C LEU A 7 12.11 31.49 31.78
N ILE A 8 11.02 31.05 32.40
CA ILE A 8 10.31 29.83 32.02
C ILE A 8 9.65 29.99 30.64
N THR A 9 9.04 31.14 30.33
CA THR A 9 8.46 31.39 29.00
C THR A 9 9.51 31.48 27.89
N LEU A 10 10.71 31.98 28.17
CA LEU A 10 11.82 31.97 27.20
C LEU A 10 12.34 30.55 26.97
N LEU A 11 12.54 29.75 28.02
CA LEU A 11 13.00 28.36 27.90
C LEU A 11 12.01 27.45 27.16
N PHE A 12 10.71 27.61 27.39
CA PHE A 12 9.70 26.87 26.63
C PHE A 12 9.54 27.38 25.20
N GLY A 13 9.65 28.70 24.97
CA GLY A 13 9.55 29.30 23.64
C GLY A 13 10.70 28.93 22.69
N TYR A 14 11.91 28.67 23.19
CA TYR A 14 13.03 28.23 22.36
C TYR A 14 12.99 26.73 22.00
N SER A 15 12.25 25.92 22.76
CA SER A 15 12.15 24.47 22.49
C SER A 15 11.20 24.11 21.33
N SER A 16 10.37 25.05 20.88
CA SER A 16 9.30 24.80 19.91
C SER A 16 9.69 25.02 18.45
N TYR A 17 10.94 25.42 18.18
CA TYR A 17 11.43 25.69 16.82
C TYR A 17 12.41 24.63 16.31
N SER A 18 12.25 23.36 16.70
CA SER A 18 12.73 22.28 15.85
C SER A 18 11.71 22.06 14.74
N LEU A 19 11.71 23.00 13.77
CA LEU A 19 11.17 22.77 12.43
C LEU A 19 11.90 21.54 11.90
N LEU A 20 11.24 20.39 11.96
CA LEU A 20 11.67 19.20 11.24
C LEU A 20 11.48 19.54 9.76
N GLU A 21 12.52 20.06 9.11
CA GLU A 21 12.57 20.11 7.65
C GLU A 21 12.45 18.67 7.15
N ALA A 22 11.25 18.29 6.71
CA ALA A 22 11.05 17.12 5.89
C ALA A 22 11.75 17.38 4.55
N ARG A 23 13.07 17.24 4.51
CA ARG A 23 13.80 17.14 3.25
C ARG A 23 13.33 15.86 2.59
N ALA A 24 12.80 15.96 1.38
CA ALA A 24 12.69 14.81 0.51
C ALA A 24 14.10 14.21 0.42
N GLU A 25 14.28 12.97 0.89
CA GLU A 25 15.52 12.25 0.62
C GLU A 25 15.68 12.18 -0.89
N THR A 26 16.72 12.84 -1.41
CA THR A 26 16.99 12.85 -2.84
C THR A 26 17.61 11.51 -3.20
N GLN A 27 16.83 10.64 -3.85
CA GLN A 27 17.38 9.49 -4.55
C GLN A 27 18.23 10.03 -5.72
N ASN A 28 19.47 9.57 -5.82
CA ASN A 28 20.35 9.95 -6.94
C ASN A 28 19.75 9.47 -8.27
N ASP A 29 19.96 10.25 -9.33
CA ASP A 29 19.61 9.82 -10.68
C ASP A 29 20.32 8.50 -11.01
N PRO A 30 19.61 7.52 -11.60
CA PRO A 30 20.22 6.26 -11.97
C PRO A 30 21.24 6.45 -13.09
N ASN A 31 22.34 5.71 -13.01
CA ASN A 31 23.28 5.60 -14.11
C ASN A 31 22.64 4.85 -15.30
N ILE A 32 23.10 5.10 -16.52
CA ILE A 32 22.58 4.43 -17.73
C ILE A 32 22.66 2.90 -17.63
N SER A 33 23.67 2.38 -16.93
CA SER A 33 23.84 0.94 -16.70
C SER A 33 22.85 0.34 -15.71
N GLU A 34 22.21 1.16 -14.86
CA GLU A 34 21.24 0.73 -13.85
C GLU A 34 19.81 0.67 -14.42
N LEU A 35 19.58 1.30 -15.58
CA LEU A 35 18.28 1.30 -16.25
C LEU A 35 18.08 0.03 -17.06
N ASN A 36 16.92 -0.61 -16.84
CA ASN A 36 16.46 -1.71 -17.68
C ASN A 36 16.30 -1.26 -19.14
N LYS A 37 16.88 -2.01 -20.08
CA LYS A 37 16.76 -1.72 -21.52
C LYS A 37 15.62 -2.53 -22.10
N SER A 38 14.64 -1.86 -22.69
CA SER A 38 13.48 -2.52 -23.30
C SER A 38 13.86 -3.51 -24.40
N SER A 39 14.95 -3.26 -25.13
CA SER A 39 15.48 -4.17 -26.16
C SER A 39 16.02 -5.49 -25.61
N GLN A 40 16.28 -5.59 -24.30
CA GLN A 40 16.74 -6.80 -23.63
C GLN A 40 15.59 -7.65 -23.08
N TYR A 41 14.38 -7.10 -23.00
CA TYR A 41 13.21 -7.83 -22.55
C TYR A 41 12.60 -8.63 -23.71
N THR A 42 12.55 -9.96 -23.55
CA THR A 42 12.04 -10.89 -24.57
C THR A 42 10.62 -11.39 -24.30
N GLY A 43 10.00 -10.93 -23.22
CA GLY A 43 8.63 -11.30 -22.84
C GLY A 43 7.56 -10.45 -23.52
N SER A 44 6.30 -10.64 -23.09
CA SER A 44 5.16 -9.88 -23.60
C SER A 44 5.02 -8.54 -22.87
N TRP A 45 5.21 -7.44 -23.60
CA TRP A 45 4.93 -6.09 -23.10
C TRP A 45 3.47 -5.88 -22.70
N HIS A 46 2.56 -6.73 -23.18
CA HIS A 46 1.15 -6.69 -22.80
C HIS A 46 0.95 -6.86 -21.28
N ASN A 47 1.80 -7.64 -20.61
CA ASN A 47 1.70 -7.84 -19.16
C ASN A 47 2.02 -6.54 -18.39
N ILE A 48 3.00 -5.77 -18.86
CA ILE A 48 3.34 -4.46 -18.27
C ILE A 48 2.26 -3.44 -18.62
N TRP A 49 1.79 -3.43 -19.87
CA TRP A 49 0.71 -2.56 -20.31
C TRP A 49 -0.57 -2.78 -19.50
N TYR A 50 -0.93 -4.04 -19.22
CA TYR A 50 -2.11 -4.39 -18.45
C TYR A 50 -2.13 -3.71 -17.08
N LEU A 51 -1.00 -3.70 -16.36
CA LEU A 51 -0.87 -3.09 -15.03
C LEU A 51 -1.24 -1.59 -15.02
N TYR A 52 -0.94 -0.86 -16.08
CA TYR A 52 -1.18 0.60 -16.14
C TYR A 52 -2.40 0.99 -16.95
N ASN A 53 -3.00 0.05 -17.70
CA ASN A 53 -4.19 0.28 -18.49
C ASN A 53 -5.47 -0.28 -17.84
N SER A 54 -5.36 -1.18 -16.87
CA SER A 54 -6.51 -1.63 -16.08
C SER A 54 -6.96 -0.55 -15.09
N ASP A 55 -8.24 -0.56 -14.75
CA ASP A 55 -8.75 0.29 -13.68
C ASP A 55 -8.02 -0.04 -12.36
N PRO A 56 -7.48 0.98 -11.65
CA PRO A 56 -6.81 0.73 -10.39
C PRO A 56 -7.83 0.35 -9.31
N VAL A 57 -7.35 -0.31 -8.26
CA VAL A 57 -8.12 -0.38 -7.03
C VAL A 57 -8.17 1.00 -6.42
N ASN A 58 -9.38 1.43 -6.09
CA ASN A 58 -9.64 2.71 -5.44
C ASN A 58 -10.80 2.53 -4.46
N ALA A 59 -10.48 2.55 -3.17
CA ALA A 59 -11.46 2.44 -2.10
C ALA A 59 -11.14 3.46 -1.01
N LYS A 60 -12.17 4.00 -0.36
CA LYS A 60 -12.00 5.01 0.68
C LYS A 60 -12.59 4.52 1.98
N LYS A 61 -12.02 4.98 3.09
CA LYS A 61 -12.52 4.73 4.44
C LYS A 61 -12.68 3.24 4.75
N ILE A 62 -11.68 2.44 4.38
CA ILE A 62 -11.66 1.01 4.63
C ILE A 62 -10.96 0.74 5.95
N LYS A 63 -11.66 0.05 6.86
CA LYS A 63 -11.06 -0.43 8.09
C LYS A 63 -10.23 -1.69 7.82
N LEU A 64 -8.94 -1.65 8.19
CA LEU A 64 -8.06 -2.82 8.07
C LEU A 64 -8.16 -3.68 9.33
N SER A 65 -8.49 -4.96 9.19
CA SER A 65 -8.60 -5.87 10.34
C SER A 65 -8.35 -7.35 10.04
N ASP A 66 -8.57 -7.76 8.79
CA ASP A 66 -8.37 -9.15 8.38
C ASP A 66 -7.02 -9.32 7.69
N LYS A 67 -6.36 -10.46 7.92
CA LYS A 67 -4.98 -10.73 7.47
C LYS A 67 -4.82 -12.18 7.06
N PHE A 68 -4.03 -12.43 6.04
CA PHE A 68 -3.57 -13.77 5.69
C PHE A 68 -2.22 -14.07 6.36
N LEU A 69 -1.26 -13.15 6.20
CA LEU A 69 0.05 -13.19 6.84
C LEU A 69 0.24 -11.95 7.74
N SER A 70 1.26 -11.98 8.58
CA SER A 70 1.52 -10.92 9.57
C SER A 70 1.79 -9.53 8.97
N HIS A 71 2.06 -9.45 7.68
CA HIS A 71 2.46 -8.24 6.97
C HIS A 71 1.47 -7.83 5.86
N ASP A 72 0.31 -8.48 5.77
CA ASP A 72 -0.70 -8.14 4.78
C ASP A 72 -2.07 -7.84 5.43
N PHE A 73 -2.98 -7.33 4.60
CA PHE A 73 -4.39 -7.14 4.96
C PHE A 73 -5.29 -7.61 3.83
N ILE A 74 -6.38 -8.28 4.17
CA ILE A 74 -7.47 -8.61 3.26
C ILE A 74 -8.60 -7.60 3.48
N VAL A 75 -9.06 -6.98 2.41
CA VAL A 75 -10.08 -5.94 2.45
C VAL A 75 -11.23 -6.25 1.51
N PRO A 76 -12.49 -6.06 1.93
CA PRO A 76 -13.64 -6.13 1.04
C PRO A 76 -13.70 -4.85 0.20
N ILE A 77 -13.46 -4.98 -1.10
CA ILE A 77 -13.63 -3.89 -2.07
C ILE A 77 -14.53 -4.44 -3.15
N ASN A 78 -15.82 -4.20 -2.99
CA ASN A 78 -16.83 -4.69 -3.92
C ASN A 78 -16.66 -3.99 -5.28
N ASN A 79 -16.07 -4.69 -6.25
CA ASN A 79 -15.97 -4.27 -7.64
C ASN A 79 -16.71 -5.29 -8.54
N PRO A 80 -18.01 -5.07 -8.81
CA PRO A 80 -18.85 -6.02 -9.53
C PRO A 80 -18.23 -6.47 -10.86
N GLY A 81 -18.04 -7.77 -11.03
CA GLY A 81 -17.47 -8.39 -12.24
C GLY A 81 -15.95 -8.59 -12.22
N HIS A 82 -15.24 -8.00 -11.25
CA HIS A 82 -13.78 -8.04 -11.18
C HIS A 82 -13.22 -8.76 -9.96
N TYR A 83 -13.65 -8.39 -8.75
CA TYR A 83 -13.21 -9.00 -7.48
C TYR A 83 -14.08 -8.49 -6.32
N ASP A 84 -14.20 -9.31 -5.27
CA ASP A 84 -14.92 -8.96 -4.04
C ASP A 84 -13.96 -8.54 -2.90
N TYR A 85 -12.72 -9.05 -2.97
CA TYR A 85 -11.69 -8.86 -1.96
C TYR A 85 -10.35 -8.53 -2.60
N VAL A 86 -9.57 -7.74 -1.89
CA VAL A 86 -8.20 -7.38 -2.23
C VAL A 86 -7.30 -7.74 -1.05
N LYS A 87 -6.15 -8.34 -1.34
CA LYS A 87 -5.04 -8.41 -0.41
C LYS A 87 -4.03 -7.30 -0.71
N THR A 88 -3.68 -6.51 0.29
CA THR A 88 -2.56 -5.57 0.22
C THR A 88 -1.39 -6.11 1.03
N GLU A 89 -0.23 -6.23 0.41
CA GLU A 89 0.98 -6.75 1.04
C GLU A 89 1.93 -5.60 1.36
N LEU A 90 2.28 -5.45 2.64
CA LEU A 90 3.17 -4.41 3.11
C LEU A 90 4.59 -4.98 3.27
N LYS A 91 5.57 -4.07 3.30
CA LYS A 91 6.99 -4.42 3.36
C LYS A 91 7.33 -5.41 4.48
N ASP A 92 6.71 -5.23 5.64
CA ASP A 92 6.95 -6.05 6.82
C ASP A 92 5.80 -5.94 7.84
N SER A 93 5.85 -6.78 8.87
CA SER A 93 4.86 -6.82 9.95
C SER A 93 4.87 -5.57 10.82
N THR A 94 5.99 -4.84 10.89
CA THR A 94 6.08 -3.57 11.64
C THR A 94 5.24 -2.50 10.95
N MET A 95 5.38 -2.40 9.63
CA MET A 95 4.56 -1.52 8.80
C MET A 95 3.08 -1.90 8.90
N ALA A 96 2.74 -3.19 8.80
CA ALA A 96 1.36 -3.64 8.93
C ALA A 96 0.76 -3.30 10.29
N SER A 97 1.51 -3.47 11.37
CA SER A 97 1.06 -3.12 12.73
C SER A 97 0.72 -1.63 12.86
N SER A 98 1.36 -0.76 12.08
CA SER A 98 1.06 0.68 12.09
C SER A 98 -0.30 1.03 11.46
N PHE A 99 -0.91 0.13 10.68
CA PHE A 99 -2.22 0.33 10.06
C PHE A 99 -3.34 -0.55 10.63
N ASP A 100 -3.01 -1.46 11.54
CA ASP A 100 -3.97 -2.41 12.09
C ASP A 100 -5.11 -1.72 12.84
N GLY A 101 -6.35 -2.07 12.51
CA GLY A 101 -7.57 -1.48 13.05
C GLY A 101 -7.88 -0.05 12.57
N LYS A 102 -7.01 0.56 11.75
CA LYS A 102 -7.20 1.93 11.25
C LYS A 102 -8.09 1.96 10.01
N GLU A 103 -8.76 3.08 9.84
CA GLU A 103 -9.47 3.44 8.62
C GLU A 103 -8.49 4.13 7.66
N VAL A 104 -8.39 3.62 6.43
CA VAL A 104 -7.47 4.11 5.40
C VAL A 104 -8.15 4.22 4.04
N ASP A 105 -7.57 5.04 3.17
CA ASP A 105 -7.87 5.01 1.74
C ASP A 105 -6.88 4.07 1.04
N ILE A 106 -7.38 3.28 0.09
CA ILE A 106 -6.63 2.29 -0.67
C ILE A 106 -6.59 2.72 -2.13
N PHE A 107 -5.40 2.90 -2.66
CA PHE A 107 -5.17 3.12 -4.08
C PHE A 107 -4.00 2.27 -4.58
N GLY A 108 -4.15 1.63 -5.72
CA GLY A 108 -3.04 0.90 -6.31
C GLY A 108 -3.37 0.10 -7.56
N VAL A 109 -2.29 -0.35 -8.20
CA VAL A 109 -2.35 -1.24 -9.36
C VAL A 109 -2.43 -2.67 -8.88
N ASN A 110 -3.25 -3.46 -9.57
CA ASN A 110 -3.56 -4.82 -9.15
C ASN A 110 -3.08 -5.91 -10.10
N TYR A 111 -2.90 -7.11 -9.54
CA TYR A 111 -2.56 -8.29 -10.32
C TYR A 111 -3.33 -9.52 -9.80
N PHE A 112 -3.61 -10.46 -10.73
CA PHE A 112 -4.38 -11.68 -10.47
C PHE A 112 -3.53 -12.95 -10.59
N ASP A 113 -2.55 -12.98 -11.50
CA ASP A 113 -1.69 -14.14 -11.64
C ASP A 113 -0.85 -14.33 -10.37
N GLN A 114 -0.76 -15.58 -9.89
CA GLN A 114 -0.11 -15.93 -8.62
C GLN A 114 -0.71 -15.25 -7.37
N CYS A 115 -1.97 -14.81 -7.43
CA CYS A 115 -2.69 -14.28 -6.28
C CYS A 115 -3.25 -15.42 -5.39
N TYR A 116 -2.75 -15.57 -4.15
CA TYR A 116 -3.28 -16.52 -3.18
C TYR A 116 -3.47 -15.93 -1.79
N PHE A 117 -4.68 -16.07 -1.24
CA PHE A 117 -4.94 -15.84 0.18
C PHE A 117 -6.21 -16.54 0.61
N SER A 118 -6.30 -16.87 1.88
CA SER A 118 -7.52 -17.37 2.49
C SER A 118 -7.96 -16.46 3.62
N ASN A 119 -9.27 -16.32 3.79
CA ASN A 119 -9.85 -15.94 5.08
C ASN A 119 -11.03 -16.87 5.39
N GLU A 120 -11.57 -16.77 6.59
CA GLU A 120 -12.71 -17.59 7.03
C GLU A 120 -13.97 -17.43 6.14
N ASN A 121 -14.06 -16.32 5.40
CA ASN A 121 -15.16 -15.96 4.50
C ASN A 121 -14.88 -16.24 3.01
N ILE A 122 -13.68 -16.73 2.65
CA ILE A 122 -13.21 -16.93 1.27
C ILE A 122 -12.76 -18.38 1.14
N GLN A 123 -13.66 -19.21 0.64
CA GLN A 123 -13.31 -20.54 0.16
C GLN A 123 -12.57 -20.40 -1.17
N CYS A 124 -11.26 -20.65 -1.16
CA CYS A 124 -10.48 -20.80 -2.38
C CYS A 124 -10.86 -22.13 -3.04
N ASP A 125 -11.86 -22.12 -3.91
CA ASP A 125 -12.18 -23.29 -4.74
C ASP A 125 -11.06 -23.45 -5.78
N SER A 126 -10.14 -24.38 -5.51
CA SER A 126 -8.96 -24.68 -6.32
C SER A 126 -9.25 -25.32 -7.68
N ASN A 127 -10.52 -25.35 -8.12
CA ASN A 127 -10.99 -26.10 -9.29
C ASN A 127 -12.03 -25.38 -10.16
N GLN A 128 -11.98 -24.05 -10.32
CA GLN A 128 -12.97 -23.38 -11.18
C GLN A 128 -12.34 -22.40 -12.18
N GLY A 129 -12.04 -22.95 -13.36
CA GLY A 129 -12.11 -22.16 -14.59
C GLY A 129 -13.53 -21.65 -14.78
N GLY A 130 -13.70 -20.33 -14.64
CA GLY A 130 -14.95 -19.63 -14.94
C GLY A 130 -15.94 -19.58 -13.76
N GLY A 131 -15.91 -18.47 -13.00
CA GLY A 131 -17.09 -17.99 -12.28
C GLY A 131 -16.98 -17.78 -10.77
N SER A 132 -15.88 -18.16 -10.12
CA SER A 132 -15.75 -18.01 -8.66
C SER A 132 -14.89 -16.80 -8.28
N LYS A 133 -15.38 -16.07 -7.28
CA LYS A 133 -14.91 -14.80 -6.72
C LYS A 133 -13.41 -14.59 -6.90
N LYS A 134 -13.06 -13.67 -7.79
CA LYS A 134 -11.68 -13.38 -8.15
C LYS A 134 -11.03 -12.65 -6.98
N ASN A 135 -9.97 -13.26 -6.48
CA ASN A 135 -9.09 -12.69 -5.47
C ASN A 135 -8.04 -11.81 -6.16
N LEU A 136 -7.59 -10.75 -5.50
CA LEU A 136 -6.70 -9.76 -6.11
C LEU A 136 -5.62 -9.28 -5.16
N TYR A 137 -4.41 -9.01 -5.67
CA TYR A 137 -3.38 -8.25 -4.94
C TYR A 137 -3.33 -6.81 -5.42
N VAL A 138 -3.00 -5.89 -4.51
CA VAL A 138 -2.73 -4.49 -4.84
C VAL A 138 -1.34 -4.08 -4.37
N TRP A 139 -0.59 -3.46 -5.28
CA TRP A 139 0.57 -2.66 -4.93
C TRP A 139 0.12 -1.29 -4.46
N TRP A 140 0.28 -1.04 -3.17
CA TRP A 140 -0.12 0.20 -2.52
C TRP A 140 0.82 1.36 -2.88
N TYR A 141 0.28 2.46 -3.40
CA TYR A 141 0.97 3.74 -3.47
C TYR A 141 0.02 4.84 -2.97
N ASN A 142 0.48 5.57 -1.96
CA ASN A 142 -0.15 6.66 -1.19
C ASN A 142 -0.95 6.27 0.05
N ILE A 143 -0.47 6.82 1.17
CA ILE A 143 -1.10 6.88 2.48
C ILE A 143 -1.21 8.37 2.78
N LYS A 144 -2.43 8.91 2.88
CA LYS A 144 -2.69 10.22 3.48
C LYS A 144 -3.54 10.03 4.71
#